data_AF-A0A518BY09-F1
#
_entry.id   AF-A0A518BY09-F1
#
_cell.length_a   1.000
_cell.length_b   1.000
_cell.length_c   1.000
_cell.angle_alpha   90.00
_cell.angle_beta   90.00
_cell.angle_gamma   90.00
#
_symmetry.space_group_name_H-M   'P 1'
#
loop_
_entity.id
_entity.type
_entity.pdbx_description
1 polymer ?
#
loop_
_entity_poly.entity_id
_entity_poly.type
_entity_poly.pdbx_seq_one_letter_code
_entity_poly.pdbx_strand_id
1 'polypeptide(L)'
;MIATRKHRDVWATCREKNGISVRVPHILLLVQGHISFTRDTLVQDGRSMVAYISLITYSILLLSVGCSSFRGSNNFEVREEVMQPGSILIVNNSMGRFEIEYIDELTRKFTWPSSYERTIRLRPRPERFWGGIGLYTSGGGLHFPINDLRIVVLESHLNFKTLELAKKFIQDSSWYMEWSQDHQLGVLVGVGRDDHRVQVNFYIHQILVNGMPVQESILPRDGFQGAARFLRGGSIYPEEDIDYYLTMPYYDIDEYTK
;
A
#
# COMPACT_ATOMS: atom_id res chain seq x y z
N MET A 1 33.27 40.00 -4.89
CA MET A 1 31.96 39.43 -5.26
C MET A 1 31.88 38.07 -4.56
N ILE A 2 31.22 38.00 -3.39
CA ILE A 2 31.17 36.80 -2.54
C ILE A 2 29.72 36.29 -2.61
N ALA A 3 29.54 35.08 -3.14
CA ALA A 3 28.24 34.43 -3.20
C ALA A 3 27.93 33.75 -1.86
N THR A 4 26.89 34.21 -1.17
CA THR A 4 26.35 33.56 0.03
C THR A 4 25.46 32.39 -0.37
N ARG A 5 25.81 31.19 0.10
CA ARG A 5 25.07 29.94 -0.09
C ARG A 5 23.84 29.93 0.82
N LYS A 6 22.65 29.89 0.23
CA LYS A 6 21.36 29.78 0.94
C LYS A 6 21.20 28.33 1.44
N HIS A 7 21.26 28.10 2.74
CA HIS A 7 20.91 26.81 3.34
C HIS A 7 19.41 26.54 3.16
N ARG A 8 19.05 25.37 2.64
CA ARG A 8 17.66 24.88 2.61
C ARG A 8 17.37 24.17 3.92
N ASP A 9 16.28 24.56 4.57
CA ASP A 9 15.73 23.85 5.72
C ASP A 9 15.22 22.46 5.29
N VAL A 10 15.72 21.42 5.94
CA VAL A 10 15.25 20.04 5.75
C VAL A 10 14.27 19.73 6.87
N TRP A 11 13.00 19.55 6.53
CA TRP A 11 11.93 19.21 7.47
C TRP A 11 11.72 17.69 7.48
N ALA A 12 11.79 17.08 8.65
CA ALA A 12 11.31 15.72 8.86
C ALA A 12 9.85 15.77 9.32
N THR A 13 8.91 15.44 8.44
CA THR A 13 7.50 15.29 8.78
C THR A 13 7.18 13.83 9.12
N CYS A 14 6.96 13.53 10.39
CA CYS A 14 6.24 12.32 10.80
C CYS A 14 4.73 12.61 10.74
N ARG A 15 4.00 11.89 9.90
CA ARG A 15 2.54 12.06 9.73
C ARG A 15 1.81 11.06 10.61
N GLU A 16 1.18 11.52 11.69
CA GLU A 16 0.23 10.73 12.48
C GLU A 16 -1.19 10.81 11.89
N LYS A 17 -1.95 9.72 12.02
CA LYS A 17 -3.23 9.47 11.32
C LYS A 17 -4.45 10.27 11.83
N ASN A 18 -4.32 11.16 12.82
CA ASN A 18 -5.47 11.81 13.49
C ASN A 18 -5.53 13.35 13.36
N GLY A 19 -4.85 13.95 12.37
CA GLY A 19 -5.06 15.37 12.03
C GLY A 19 -4.57 16.41 13.07
N ILE A 20 -3.90 15.99 14.14
CA ILE A 20 -3.20 16.92 15.06
C ILE A 20 -1.76 17.07 14.58
N SER A 21 -1.43 18.25 14.05
CA SER A 21 -0.04 18.62 13.74
C SER A 21 0.66 19.03 15.04
N VAL A 22 1.41 18.12 15.66
CA VAL A 22 2.31 18.47 16.74
C VAL A 22 3.58 19.05 16.12
N ARG A 23 3.77 20.37 16.24
CA ARG A 23 5.06 21.01 15.97
C ARG A 23 6.03 20.56 17.06
N VAL A 24 6.91 19.62 16.75
CA VAL A 24 8.05 19.32 17.63
C VAL A 24 9.07 20.44 17.42
N PRO A 25 9.30 21.35 18.38
CA PRO A 25 10.38 22.31 18.26
C PRO A 25 11.70 21.56 18.16
N HIS A 26 12.67 22.11 17.42
CA HIS A 26 14.03 21.60 17.25
C HIS A 26 14.70 21.27 18.61
N ILE A 27 14.50 20.07 19.13
CA ILE A 27 15.22 19.56 20.30
C ILE A 27 16.60 19.04 19.88
N LEU A 28 16.81 18.69 18.60
CA LEU A 28 18.07 18.14 18.12
C LEU A 28 19.21 19.16 17.92
N LEU A 29 18.92 20.47 17.95
CA LEU A 29 19.95 21.51 17.82
C LEU A 29 20.46 22.07 19.16
N LEU A 30 19.88 21.66 20.28
CA LEU A 30 20.37 22.08 21.61
C LEU A 30 21.49 21.17 22.15
N VAL A 31 21.70 19.99 21.58
CA VAL A 31 22.73 19.06 22.08
C VAL A 31 24.15 19.46 21.65
N GLN A 32 24.32 20.12 20.49
CA GLN A 32 25.65 20.55 20.05
C GLN A 32 26.08 21.90 20.62
N GLY A 33 25.16 22.77 21.04
CA GLY A 33 25.48 24.05 21.69
C GLY A 33 25.81 23.93 23.19
N HIS A 34 25.37 22.87 23.86
CA HIS A 34 25.58 22.70 25.31
C HIS A 34 26.89 22.00 25.69
N ILE A 35 27.60 21.37 24.74
CA ILE A 35 28.87 20.70 25.03
C ILE A 35 30.02 21.71 25.16
N SER A 36 29.90 22.91 24.59
CA SER A 36 30.92 23.96 24.71
C SER A 36 30.73 24.89 25.91
N PHE A 37 29.65 24.75 26.69
CA PHE A 37 29.32 25.66 27.80
C PHE A 37 29.47 25.02 29.20
N THR A 38 30.26 23.96 29.35
CA THR A 38 30.35 23.23 30.64
C THR A 38 31.75 23.01 31.17
N ARG A 39 32.81 23.57 30.54
CA ARG A 39 34.15 23.42 31.12
C ARG A 39 34.46 24.43 32.23
N ASP A 40 33.94 25.65 32.15
CA ASP A 40 34.38 26.73 33.05
C ASP A 40 33.42 27.05 34.21
N THR A 41 32.21 26.49 34.23
CA THR A 41 31.21 26.72 35.30
C THR A 41 31.02 25.53 36.25
N LEU A 42 31.73 24.42 36.04
CA LEU A 42 31.55 23.17 36.79
C LEU A 42 32.44 23.00 38.03
N VAL A 43 33.13 24.07 38.46
CA VAL A 43 34.12 23.97 39.55
C VAL A 43 33.68 24.61 40.87
N GLN A 44 32.57 25.35 40.96
CA GLN A 44 32.33 26.15 42.18
C GLN A 44 31.17 25.78 43.12
N ASP A 45 30.20 24.94 42.76
CA ASP A 45 29.18 24.53 43.75
C ASP A 45 28.62 23.12 43.48
N GLY A 46 29.00 22.16 44.31
CA GLY A 46 28.54 20.76 44.24
C GLY A 46 27.01 20.59 44.34
N ARG A 47 26.28 21.62 44.78
CA ARG A 47 24.81 21.63 44.84
C ARG A 47 24.15 21.77 43.46
N SER A 48 24.80 22.43 42.50
CA SER A 48 24.26 22.64 41.14
C SER A 48 24.35 21.38 40.27
N MET A 49 25.34 20.51 40.54
CA MET A 49 25.53 19.27 39.79
C MET A 49 24.43 18.24 40.08
N VAL A 50 23.96 18.16 41.33
CA VAL A 50 22.88 17.25 41.73
C VAL A 50 21.56 17.63 41.05
N ALA A 51 21.23 18.92 41.01
CA ALA A 51 20.02 19.41 40.34
C ALA A 51 20.01 19.08 38.84
N TYR A 52 21.15 19.24 38.16
CA TYR A 52 21.27 18.96 36.73
C TYR A 52 21.13 17.46 36.42
N ILE A 53 21.77 16.60 37.21
CA ILE A 53 21.63 15.13 37.08
C ILE A 53 20.19 14.70 37.32
N SER A 54 19.49 15.28 38.31
CA SER A 54 18.08 15.01 38.58
C SER A 54 17.17 15.42 37.42
N LEU A 55 17.45 16.56 36.76
CA LEU A 55 16.64 17.06 35.65
C LEU A 55 16.81 16.21 34.39
N ILE A 56 18.04 15.74 34.11
CA ILE A 56 18.31 14.79 33.02
C ILE A 56 17.64 13.45 33.29
N THR A 57 17.77 12.90 34.49
CA THR A 57 17.13 11.61 34.83
C THR A 57 15.61 11.71 34.77
N TYR A 58 15.01 12.81 35.23
CA TYR A 58 13.56 13.03 35.12
C TYR A 58 13.09 13.14 33.66
N SER A 59 13.88 13.80 32.81
CA SER A 59 13.58 13.92 31.37
C SER A 59 13.66 12.57 30.65
N ILE A 60 14.66 11.75 30.96
CA ILE A 60 14.78 10.38 30.43
C ILE A 60 13.61 9.51 30.92
N LEU A 61 13.21 9.67 32.19
CA LEU A 61 12.07 8.94 32.76
C LEU A 61 10.76 9.31 32.02
N LEU A 62 10.50 10.60 31.80
CA LEU A 62 9.30 11.06 31.08
C LEU A 62 9.28 10.59 29.62
N LEU A 63 10.44 10.56 28.95
CA LEU A 63 10.56 10.01 27.59
C LEU A 63 10.32 8.49 27.55
N SER A 64 10.68 7.77 28.61
CA SER A 64 10.45 6.32 28.69
C SER A 64 8.99 5.94 28.98
N VAL A 65 8.21 6.80 29.64
CA VAL A 65 6.78 6.58 29.93
C VAL A 65 5.90 6.83 28.70
N GLY A 66 6.33 7.67 27.74
CA GLY A 66 5.59 7.92 26.50
C GLY A 66 5.60 6.77 25.48
N CYS A 67 6.41 5.73 25.71
CA CYS A 67 6.62 4.65 24.75
C CYS A 67 5.94 3.33 25.16
N SER A 68 5.05 3.34 26.14
CA SER A 68 4.14 2.22 26.40
C SER A 68 3.00 2.21 25.38
N SER A 69 3.37 1.84 24.16
CA SER A 69 2.66 0.85 23.35
C SER A 69 1.15 1.00 23.34
N PHE A 70 0.64 1.80 22.40
CA PHE A 70 -0.68 1.59 21.82
C PHE A 70 -0.69 0.22 21.10
N ARG A 71 -0.70 -0.87 21.87
CA ARG A 71 -1.11 -2.21 21.41
C ARG A 71 -2.63 -2.24 21.50
N GLY A 72 -3.30 -1.37 20.73
CA GLY A 72 -4.64 -1.72 20.30
C GLY A 72 -4.47 -3.00 19.49
N SER A 73 -4.99 -4.13 19.98
CA SER A 73 -5.19 -5.29 19.12
C SER A 73 -6.23 -4.88 18.09
N ASN A 74 -5.78 -4.19 17.05
CA ASN A 74 -6.58 -3.85 15.90
C ASN A 74 -6.80 -5.13 15.09
N ASN A 75 -7.52 -6.07 15.69
CA ASN A 75 -8.15 -7.18 15.01
C ASN A 75 -9.29 -6.55 14.22
N PHE A 76 -8.94 -5.92 13.10
CA PHE A 76 -9.95 -5.48 12.16
C PHE A 76 -10.66 -6.75 11.66
N GLU A 77 -11.98 -6.71 11.76
CA GLU A 77 -12.83 -7.76 11.23
C GLU A 77 -12.64 -7.87 9.71
N VAL A 78 -12.55 -9.09 9.20
CA VAL A 78 -12.55 -9.36 7.76
C VAL A 78 -13.93 -9.01 7.22
N ARG A 79 -13.99 -8.09 6.26
CA ARG A 79 -15.24 -7.61 5.65
C ARG A 79 -15.08 -7.54 4.15
N GLU A 80 -16.14 -7.84 3.41
CA GLU A 80 -16.16 -7.83 1.94
C GLU A 80 -15.05 -8.73 1.33
N GLU A 81 -14.82 -9.89 1.94
CA GLU A 81 -13.97 -10.95 1.39
C GLU A 81 -14.65 -11.58 0.17
N VAL A 82 -13.89 -11.71 -0.93
CA VAL A 82 -14.42 -12.19 -2.21
C VAL A 82 -14.33 -13.71 -2.27
N MET A 83 -13.16 -14.26 -1.92
CA MET A 83 -12.91 -15.69 -1.98
C MET A 83 -13.50 -16.40 -0.75
N GLN A 84 -14.08 -17.58 -0.97
CA GLN A 84 -14.71 -18.38 0.08
C GLN A 84 -13.91 -19.66 0.36
N PRO A 85 -14.08 -20.29 1.54
CA PRO A 85 -13.44 -21.57 1.84
C PRO A 85 -13.60 -22.62 0.74
N GLY A 86 -12.48 -23.17 0.28
CA GLY A 86 -12.44 -24.18 -0.79
C GLY A 86 -12.50 -23.63 -2.22
N SER A 87 -12.56 -22.30 -2.41
CA SER A 87 -12.52 -21.70 -3.75
C SER A 87 -11.10 -21.68 -4.35
N ILE A 88 -11.05 -21.91 -5.66
CA ILE A 88 -9.84 -21.77 -6.48
C ILE A 88 -10.24 -20.94 -7.70
N LEU A 89 -9.62 -19.78 -7.87
CA LEU A 89 -9.79 -18.94 -9.05
C LEU A 89 -8.74 -19.31 -10.09
N ILE A 90 -9.17 -19.60 -11.30
CA ILE A 90 -8.26 -19.89 -12.43
C ILE A 90 -8.39 -18.77 -13.45
N VAL A 91 -7.27 -18.10 -13.72
CA VAL A 91 -7.18 -16.94 -14.59
C VAL A 91 -6.27 -17.28 -15.76
N ASN A 92 -6.74 -17.08 -16.98
CA ASN A 92 -5.94 -17.27 -18.19
C ASN A 92 -5.86 -15.95 -18.95
N ASN A 93 -4.64 -15.44 -19.11
CA ASN A 93 -4.40 -14.19 -19.80
C ASN A 93 -3.11 -14.26 -20.65
N SER A 94 -2.68 -13.15 -21.25
CA SER A 94 -1.48 -13.13 -22.10
C SER A 94 -0.18 -13.45 -21.36
N MET A 95 -0.16 -13.32 -20.03
CA MET A 95 0.97 -13.72 -19.18
C MET A 95 0.94 -15.20 -18.79
N GLY A 96 -0.13 -15.91 -19.10
CA GLY A 96 -0.31 -17.34 -18.90
C GLY A 96 -1.46 -17.68 -17.95
N ARG A 97 -1.42 -18.90 -17.40
CA ARG A 97 -2.37 -19.41 -16.42
C ARG A 97 -1.91 -19.11 -14.99
N PHE A 98 -2.77 -18.45 -14.22
CA PHE A 98 -2.60 -18.22 -12.80
C PHE A 98 -3.68 -18.96 -12.03
N GLU A 99 -3.32 -19.49 -10.87
CA GLU A 99 -4.28 -20.08 -9.93
C GLU A 99 -4.15 -19.37 -8.59
N ILE A 100 -5.31 -19.04 -7.99
CA ILE A 100 -5.40 -18.39 -6.69
C ILE A 100 -6.28 -19.27 -5.81
N GLU A 101 -5.69 -19.88 -4.81
CA GLU A 101 -6.35 -20.79 -3.88
C GLU A 101 -6.61 -20.11 -2.54
N TYR A 102 -7.82 -20.28 -2.03
CA TYR A 102 -8.16 -19.91 -0.66
C TYR A 102 -7.49 -20.88 0.33
N ILE A 103 -6.70 -20.35 1.28
CA ILE A 103 -6.11 -21.15 2.36
C ILE A 103 -6.86 -20.94 3.67
N ASP A 104 -7.02 -19.68 4.08
CA ASP A 104 -7.80 -19.23 5.23
C ASP A 104 -8.29 -17.79 4.99
N GLU A 105 -9.06 -17.21 5.90
CA GLU A 105 -9.70 -15.87 5.77
C GLU A 105 -8.72 -14.74 5.43
N LEU A 106 -7.43 -14.92 5.72
CA LEU A 106 -6.40 -13.92 5.47
C LEU A 106 -5.30 -14.42 4.55
N THR A 107 -5.40 -15.63 4.00
CA THR A 107 -4.28 -16.25 3.29
C THR A 107 -4.73 -16.78 1.95
N ARG A 108 -3.95 -16.44 0.92
CA ARG A 108 -4.11 -16.92 -0.44
C ARG A 108 -2.82 -17.57 -0.92
N LYS A 109 -2.93 -18.65 -1.68
CA LYS A 109 -1.81 -19.25 -2.39
C LYS A 109 -1.94 -18.92 -3.88
N PHE A 110 -0.88 -18.38 -4.45
CA PHE A 110 -0.79 -18.01 -5.86
C PHE A 110 0.14 -19.00 -6.58
N THR A 111 -0.27 -19.46 -7.75
CA THR A 111 0.51 -20.35 -8.62
C THR A 111 0.64 -19.74 -10.01
N TRP A 112 1.85 -19.74 -10.55
CA TRP A 112 2.22 -19.18 -11.86
C TRP A 112 2.31 -20.26 -12.94
N PRO A 113 2.36 -19.86 -14.24
CA PRO A 113 2.55 -20.80 -15.34
C PRO A 113 3.82 -21.65 -15.22
N SER A 114 4.86 -21.13 -14.57
CA SER A 114 6.14 -21.82 -14.37
C SER A 114 6.16 -22.76 -13.16
N SER A 115 4.99 -23.08 -12.58
CA SER A 115 4.85 -23.82 -11.32
C SER A 115 5.52 -23.16 -10.11
N TYR A 116 5.89 -21.87 -10.22
CA TYR A 116 6.27 -21.09 -9.05
C TYR A 116 5.02 -20.88 -8.18
N GLU A 117 5.17 -20.98 -6.87
CA GLU A 117 4.08 -20.84 -5.92
C GLU A 117 4.45 -19.84 -4.83
N ARG A 118 3.47 -19.09 -4.34
CA ARG A 118 3.67 -18.18 -3.22
C ARG A 118 2.41 -18.03 -2.37
N THR A 119 2.56 -18.27 -1.08
CA THR A 119 1.51 -18.05 -0.09
C THR A 119 1.65 -16.66 0.51
N ILE A 120 0.58 -15.88 0.47
CA ILE A 120 0.54 -14.49 0.91
C ILE A 120 -0.54 -14.34 1.96
N ARG A 121 -0.14 -13.77 3.11
CA ARG A 121 -1.07 -13.29 4.12
C ARG A 121 -1.48 -11.85 3.83
N LEU A 122 -2.76 -11.65 3.61
CA LEU A 122 -3.43 -10.38 3.43
C LEU A 122 -3.76 -9.73 4.78
N ARG A 123 -4.11 -8.45 4.72
CA ARG A 123 -4.57 -7.66 5.86
C ARG A 123 -5.95 -7.08 5.55
N PRO A 124 -6.88 -7.12 6.50
CA PRO A 124 -8.13 -6.39 6.39
C PRO A 124 -7.86 -4.88 6.32
N ARG A 125 -8.63 -4.16 5.51
CA ARG A 125 -8.54 -2.70 5.50
C ARG A 125 -9.33 -2.09 6.66
N PRO A 126 -8.78 -1.05 7.31
CA PRO A 126 -9.51 -0.31 8.34
C PRO A 126 -10.56 0.64 7.77
N GLU A 127 -10.43 1.02 6.49
CA GLU A 127 -11.24 2.02 5.81
C GLU A 127 -11.40 1.65 4.33
N ARG A 128 -12.46 2.14 3.68
CA ARG A 128 -12.64 1.96 2.23
C ARG A 128 -11.45 2.57 1.50
N PHE A 129 -10.91 1.84 0.54
CA PHE A 129 -9.85 2.26 -0.34
C PHE A 129 -10.24 1.85 -1.74
N TRP A 130 -10.42 2.85 -2.60
CA TRP A 130 -10.86 2.64 -3.97
C TRP A 130 -12.20 1.89 -4.03
N GLY A 131 -13.25 2.46 -3.42
CA GLY A 131 -14.60 1.89 -3.41
C GLY A 131 -14.81 0.65 -2.52
N GLY A 132 -13.77 -0.15 -2.28
CA GLY A 132 -13.84 -1.41 -1.51
C GLY A 132 -13.17 -1.35 -0.14
N ILE A 133 -13.59 -2.17 0.83
CA ILE A 133 -12.85 -2.36 2.09
C ILE A 133 -11.95 -3.59 2.00
N GLY A 134 -12.52 -4.79 1.95
CA GLY A 134 -11.82 -6.03 1.61
C GLY A 134 -10.48 -6.29 2.29
N LEU A 135 -9.63 -7.03 1.59
CA LEU A 135 -8.30 -7.45 2.01
C LEU A 135 -7.23 -6.88 1.07
N TYR A 136 -6.02 -6.69 1.58
CA TYR A 136 -4.90 -6.28 0.74
C TYR A 136 -3.55 -6.74 1.28
N THR A 137 -2.56 -6.77 0.38
CA THR A 137 -1.15 -6.68 0.76
C THR A 137 -0.44 -5.67 -0.12
N SER A 138 0.45 -4.88 0.47
CA SER A 138 1.32 -3.96 -0.28
C SER A 138 2.50 -4.69 -0.93
N GLY A 139 2.59 -6.02 -0.82
CA GLY A 139 3.67 -6.84 -1.39
C GLY A 139 5.05 -6.65 -0.74
N GLY A 140 5.15 -5.86 0.32
CA GLY A 140 6.42 -5.67 1.03
C GLY A 140 6.20 -5.17 2.46
N GLY A 141 6.88 -5.82 3.39
CA GLY A 141 7.40 -5.21 4.62
C GLY A 141 8.86 -4.80 4.43
N LEU A 142 9.44 -4.03 5.35
CA LEU A 142 10.79 -3.47 5.26
C LEU A 142 11.98 -4.47 5.10
N HIS A 143 11.72 -5.78 5.02
CA HIS A 143 12.75 -6.83 5.06
C HIS A 143 12.70 -7.83 3.89
N PHE A 144 12.01 -7.52 2.79
CA PHE A 144 12.06 -8.40 1.62
C PHE A 144 13.38 -8.25 0.86
N PRO A 145 14.00 -9.35 0.42
CA PRO A 145 15.19 -9.28 -0.43
C PRO A 145 14.86 -8.46 -1.67
N ILE A 146 15.77 -7.56 -2.06
CA ILE A 146 15.60 -6.64 -3.20
C ILE A 146 15.32 -7.37 -4.53
N ASN A 147 15.63 -8.66 -4.60
CA ASN A 147 15.53 -9.48 -5.82
C ASN A 147 14.34 -10.46 -5.81
N ASP A 148 13.46 -10.41 -4.81
CA ASP A 148 12.33 -11.32 -4.73
C ASP A 148 11.07 -10.70 -5.38
N LEU A 149 10.26 -11.53 -6.04
CA LEU A 149 9.06 -11.09 -6.76
C LEU A 149 8.05 -10.47 -5.78
N ARG A 150 7.75 -9.19 -5.94
CA ARG A 150 6.76 -8.50 -5.13
C ARG A 150 5.36 -8.86 -5.59
N ILE A 151 4.49 -9.30 -4.68
CA ILE A 151 3.08 -9.60 -4.98
C ILE A 151 2.19 -8.62 -4.23
N VAL A 152 1.54 -7.74 -4.97
CA VAL A 152 0.51 -6.85 -4.44
C VAL A 152 -0.83 -7.47 -4.72
N VAL A 153 -1.67 -7.55 -3.69
CA VAL A 153 -3.02 -8.11 -3.81
C VAL A 153 -4.00 -7.10 -3.28
N LEU A 154 -5.10 -6.92 -4.00
CA LEU A 154 -6.28 -6.20 -3.54
C LEU A 154 -7.46 -7.12 -3.79
N GLU A 155 -8.19 -7.45 -2.73
CA GLU A 155 -9.39 -8.28 -2.77
C GLU A 155 -10.55 -7.47 -2.20
N SER A 156 -11.63 -7.25 -2.93
CA SER A 156 -12.77 -6.46 -2.40
C SER A 156 -14.05 -6.59 -3.23
N HIS A 157 -15.17 -6.23 -2.64
CA HIS A 157 -16.42 -6.00 -3.39
C HIS A 157 -16.40 -4.59 -3.98
N LEU A 158 -16.73 -4.46 -5.27
CA LEU A 158 -16.90 -3.17 -5.93
C LEU A 158 -18.37 -2.98 -6.31
N ASN A 159 -19.03 -2.01 -5.69
CA ASN A 159 -20.45 -1.76 -5.88
C ASN A 159 -20.71 -0.55 -6.79
N PHE A 160 -21.10 -0.82 -8.03
CA PHE A 160 -21.38 0.18 -9.05
C PHE A 160 -22.85 0.57 -9.06
N LYS A 161 -23.13 1.81 -9.50
CA LYS A 161 -24.52 2.30 -9.69
C LYS A 161 -25.21 1.61 -10.86
N THR A 162 -24.46 1.34 -11.93
CA THR A 162 -24.96 0.69 -13.14
C THR A 162 -23.91 -0.26 -13.71
N LEU A 163 -24.37 -1.18 -14.55
CA LEU A 163 -23.51 -2.12 -15.26
C LEU A 163 -22.57 -1.42 -16.24
N GLU A 164 -23.03 -0.35 -16.88
CA GLU A 164 -22.25 0.45 -17.82
C GLU A 164 -21.04 1.09 -17.14
N LEU A 165 -21.20 1.56 -15.89
CA LEU A 165 -20.09 2.09 -15.10
C LEU A 165 -19.08 1.00 -14.72
N ALA A 166 -19.54 -0.20 -14.37
CA ALA A 166 -18.66 -1.34 -14.11
C ALA A 166 -17.85 -1.69 -15.38
N LYS A 167 -18.51 -1.77 -16.54
CA LYS A 167 -17.85 -2.02 -17.84
C LYS A 167 -16.85 -0.93 -18.19
N LYS A 168 -17.22 0.34 -17.95
CA LYS A 168 -16.32 1.49 -18.17
C LYS A 168 -15.10 1.42 -17.26
N PHE A 169 -15.25 1.11 -15.98
CA PHE A 169 -14.13 0.93 -15.06
C PHE A 169 -13.15 -0.14 -15.54
N ILE A 170 -13.67 -1.29 -15.98
CA ILE A 170 -12.84 -2.38 -16.54
C ILE A 170 -12.12 -1.86 -17.79
N GLN A 171 -12.83 -1.20 -18.69
CA GLN A 171 -12.24 -0.65 -19.91
C GLN A 171 -11.15 0.37 -19.65
N ASP A 172 -11.39 1.30 -18.72
CA ASP A 172 -10.46 2.37 -18.37
C ASP A 172 -9.26 1.85 -17.56
N SER A 173 -9.34 0.66 -16.96
CA SER A 173 -8.23 0.02 -16.23
C SER A 173 -7.48 -1.03 -17.04
N SER A 174 -8.04 -1.45 -18.19
CA SER A 174 -7.43 -2.45 -19.09
C SER A 174 -6.10 -2.04 -19.71
N TRP A 175 -5.65 -0.79 -19.54
CA TRP A 175 -4.34 -0.38 -20.02
C TRP A 175 -3.19 -0.83 -19.10
N TYR A 176 -3.45 -1.10 -17.81
CA TYR A 176 -2.44 -1.60 -16.86
C TYR A 176 -2.79 -2.94 -16.21
N MET A 177 -4.05 -3.37 -16.30
CA MET A 177 -4.50 -4.68 -15.84
C MET A 177 -5.04 -5.50 -17.00
N GLU A 178 -4.72 -6.78 -17.03
CA GLU A 178 -5.39 -7.74 -17.89
C GLU A 178 -6.47 -8.46 -17.08
N TRP A 179 -7.73 -8.20 -17.42
CA TRP A 179 -8.88 -8.70 -16.68
C TRP A 179 -9.37 -10.05 -17.23
N SER A 180 -9.69 -10.98 -16.33
CA SER A 180 -10.41 -12.22 -16.60
C SER A 180 -11.53 -12.40 -15.59
N GLN A 181 -12.53 -13.21 -15.92
CA GLN A 181 -13.67 -13.46 -15.05
C GLN A 181 -13.80 -14.95 -14.81
N ASP A 182 -13.86 -15.33 -13.54
CA ASP A 182 -14.31 -16.66 -13.16
C ASP A 182 -15.83 -16.70 -13.27
N HIS A 183 -16.33 -17.47 -14.24
CA HIS A 183 -17.77 -17.56 -14.52
C HIS A 183 -18.54 -18.36 -13.48
N GLN A 184 -17.88 -19.22 -12.71
CA GLN A 184 -18.55 -20.03 -11.69
C GLN A 184 -18.81 -19.20 -10.44
N LEU A 185 -17.84 -18.37 -10.06
CA LEU A 185 -17.90 -17.54 -8.86
C LEU A 185 -18.36 -16.11 -9.15
N GLY A 186 -18.39 -15.68 -10.41
CA GLY A 186 -18.71 -14.30 -10.79
C GLY A 186 -17.64 -13.31 -10.34
N VAL A 187 -16.41 -13.79 -10.13
CA VAL A 187 -15.29 -13.00 -9.61
C VAL A 187 -14.44 -12.51 -10.78
N LEU A 188 -14.17 -11.21 -10.79
CA LEU A 188 -13.28 -10.57 -11.74
C LEU A 188 -11.86 -10.56 -11.17
N VAL A 189 -10.88 -11.03 -11.93
CA VAL A 189 -9.46 -10.99 -11.56
C VAL A 189 -8.68 -10.21 -12.58
N GLY A 190 -8.09 -9.11 -12.15
CA GLY A 190 -7.12 -8.32 -12.91
C GLY A 190 -5.72 -8.76 -12.54
N VAL A 191 -4.86 -8.96 -13.54
CA VAL A 191 -3.44 -9.19 -13.33
C VAL A 191 -2.64 -8.12 -14.07
N GLY A 192 -1.79 -7.41 -13.34
CA GLY A 192 -0.86 -6.43 -13.90
C GLY A 192 0.58 -6.77 -13.49
N ARG A 193 1.56 -6.44 -14.33
CA ARG A 193 2.97 -6.66 -14.03
C ARG A 193 3.75 -5.36 -14.20
N ASP A 194 4.63 -5.11 -13.26
CA ASP A 194 5.53 -3.96 -13.23
C ASP A 194 6.97 -4.47 -13.11
N ASP A 195 7.67 -4.49 -14.23
CA ASP A 195 9.04 -5.01 -14.31
C ASP A 195 10.05 -4.11 -13.56
N HIS A 196 9.81 -2.80 -13.50
CA HIS A 196 10.69 -1.86 -12.78
C HIS A 196 10.69 -2.13 -11.28
N ARG A 197 9.58 -2.62 -10.74
CA ARG A 197 9.41 -2.97 -9.32
C ARG A 197 9.56 -4.46 -9.04
N VAL A 198 9.86 -5.27 -10.07
CA VAL A 198 9.84 -6.74 -10.00
C VAL A 198 8.56 -7.22 -9.31
N GLN A 199 7.42 -6.75 -9.81
CA GLN A 199 6.13 -6.84 -9.12
C GLN A 199 5.01 -7.40 -10.00
N VAL A 200 4.14 -8.20 -9.40
CA VAL A 200 2.84 -8.60 -9.98
C VAL A 200 1.72 -8.12 -9.06
N ASN A 201 0.70 -7.53 -9.66
CA ASN A 201 -0.50 -7.02 -9.02
C ASN A 201 -1.66 -7.96 -9.34
N PHE A 202 -2.38 -8.41 -8.31
CA PHE A 202 -3.62 -9.17 -8.43
C PHE A 202 -4.77 -8.37 -7.82
N TYR A 203 -5.76 -8.03 -8.65
CA TYR A 203 -6.97 -7.32 -8.23
C TYR A 203 -8.14 -8.28 -8.35
N ILE A 204 -8.63 -8.77 -7.22
CA ILE A 204 -9.67 -9.78 -7.11
C ILE A 204 -10.95 -9.08 -6.65
N HIS A 205 -11.97 -9.06 -7.50
CA HIS A 205 -13.17 -8.28 -7.25
C HIS A 205 -14.44 -9.08 -7.47
N GLN A 206 -15.34 -9.03 -6.49
CA GLN A 206 -16.76 -9.32 -6.75
C GLN A 206 -17.42 -8.03 -7.21
N ILE A 207 -17.88 -8.01 -8.47
CA ILE A 207 -18.59 -6.85 -9.01
C ILE A 207 -20.05 -6.92 -8.61
N LEU A 208 -20.52 -5.86 -7.97
CA LEU A 208 -21.91 -5.65 -7.57
C LEU A 208 -22.49 -4.48 -8.36
N VAL A 209 -23.77 -4.56 -8.72
CA VAL A 209 -24.55 -3.44 -9.26
C VAL A 209 -25.76 -3.23 -8.36
N ASN A 210 -25.84 -2.05 -7.73
CA ASN A 210 -26.84 -1.74 -6.72
C ASN A 210 -26.91 -2.80 -5.60
N GLY A 211 -25.74 -3.25 -5.14
CA GLY A 211 -25.60 -4.25 -4.07
C GLY A 211 -25.79 -5.71 -4.51
N MET A 212 -26.16 -5.95 -5.78
CA MET A 212 -26.42 -7.30 -6.29
C MET A 212 -25.23 -7.81 -7.11
N PRO A 213 -24.74 -9.04 -6.89
CA PRO A 213 -23.68 -9.63 -7.71
C PRO A 213 -24.06 -9.71 -9.19
N VAL A 214 -23.14 -9.31 -10.06
CA VAL A 214 -23.31 -9.46 -11.51
C VAL A 214 -22.89 -10.88 -11.92
N GLN A 215 -23.84 -11.66 -12.43
CA GLN A 215 -23.57 -13.04 -12.90
C GLN A 215 -23.15 -13.11 -14.38
N GLU A 216 -23.56 -12.12 -15.19
CA GLU A 216 -23.19 -12.09 -16.59
C GLU A 216 -21.74 -11.64 -16.81
N SER A 217 -21.21 -11.97 -17.99
CA SER A 217 -19.88 -11.49 -18.36
C SER A 217 -19.90 -9.97 -18.54
N ILE A 218 -19.04 -9.29 -17.79
CA ILE A 218 -18.83 -7.84 -17.89
C ILE A 218 -17.59 -7.48 -18.71
N LEU A 219 -16.82 -8.49 -19.11
CA LEU A 219 -15.70 -8.34 -20.03
C LEU A 219 -16.23 -8.10 -21.45
N PRO A 220 -15.55 -7.28 -22.28
CA PRO A 220 -15.91 -7.15 -23.68
C PRO A 220 -15.78 -8.49 -24.41
N ARG A 221 -16.73 -8.75 -25.33
CA ARG A 221 -16.76 -10.00 -26.10
C ARG A 221 -15.50 -10.25 -26.94
N ASP A 222 -14.87 -9.19 -27.41
CA ASP A 222 -13.75 -9.30 -28.35
C ASP A 222 -12.39 -9.50 -27.66
N GLY A 223 -12.38 -9.62 -26.32
CA GLY A 223 -11.17 -9.72 -25.52
C GLY A 223 -10.40 -8.40 -25.47
N PHE A 224 -9.87 -8.05 -24.29
CA PHE A 224 -8.99 -6.89 -24.18
C PHE A 224 -7.60 -7.23 -24.69
N GLN A 225 -7.19 -6.68 -25.83
CA GLN A 225 -5.79 -6.73 -26.29
C GLN A 225 -4.94 -5.54 -25.77
N GLY A 226 -5.50 -4.68 -24.91
CA GLY A 226 -4.88 -3.41 -24.49
C GLY A 226 -3.63 -3.58 -23.63
N ALA A 227 -3.69 -4.40 -22.58
CA ALA A 227 -2.59 -4.59 -21.63
C ALA A 227 -1.35 -5.27 -22.26
N ALA A 228 -1.54 -6.04 -23.35
CA ALA A 228 -0.46 -6.74 -24.03
C ALA A 228 0.64 -5.81 -24.57
N ARG A 229 0.37 -4.50 -24.71
CA ARG A 229 1.35 -3.53 -25.20
C ARG A 229 2.39 -3.11 -24.14
N PHE A 230 2.05 -3.15 -22.85
CA PHE A 230 2.98 -2.83 -21.76
C PHE A 230 3.83 -4.03 -21.31
N LEU A 231 3.31 -5.25 -21.51
CA LEU A 231 3.90 -6.47 -20.97
C LEU A 231 4.97 -7.11 -21.88
N ARG A 232 5.20 -6.59 -23.09
CA ARG A 232 6.19 -7.11 -24.05
C ARG A 232 7.54 -6.38 -24.03
N GLY A 233 7.99 -5.92 -22.87
CA GLY A 233 9.39 -5.51 -22.66
C GLY A 233 9.89 -4.33 -23.51
N GLY A 234 9.00 -3.61 -24.20
CA GLY A 234 9.32 -2.31 -24.77
C GLY A 234 9.17 -1.27 -23.68
N SER A 235 10.28 -0.71 -23.19
CA SER A 235 10.21 0.55 -22.44
C SER A 235 9.70 1.61 -23.41
N ILE A 236 8.40 1.90 -23.37
CA ILE A 236 7.81 2.99 -24.15
C ILE A 236 8.03 4.34 -23.43
N TYR A 237 8.55 4.31 -22.21
CA TYR A 237 8.78 5.52 -21.42
C TYR A 237 10.26 5.88 -21.46
N PRO A 238 10.64 7.08 -21.94
CA PRO A 238 11.96 7.62 -21.68
C PRO A 238 12.14 7.67 -20.16
N GLU A 239 13.35 7.34 -19.66
CA GLU A 239 13.71 7.33 -18.23
C GLU A 239 13.43 8.67 -17.50
N GLU A 240 13.03 9.71 -18.23
CA GLU A 240 12.79 11.06 -17.76
C GLU A 240 11.39 11.28 -17.14
N ASP A 241 10.43 10.37 -17.31
CA ASP A 241 9.03 10.52 -16.86
C ASP A 241 8.65 9.67 -15.62
N ILE A 242 9.56 9.57 -14.64
CA ILE A 242 9.27 8.91 -13.34
C ILE A 242 8.08 9.58 -12.61
N ASP A 243 7.85 10.87 -12.85
CA ASP A 243 6.71 11.61 -12.30
C ASP A 243 5.35 11.10 -12.82
N TYR A 244 5.32 10.38 -13.95
CA TYR A 244 4.08 9.85 -14.52
C TYR A 244 3.43 8.77 -13.65
N TYR A 245 4.21 8.03 -12.87
CA TYR A 245 3.68 7.08 -11.87
C TYR A 245 3.03 7.78 -10.67
N LEU A 246 3.37 9.05 -10.42
CA LEU A 246 2.75 9.87 -9.38
C LEU A 246 1.52 10.64 -9.90
N THR A 247 1.40 10.79 -11.22
CA THR A 247 0.30 11.49 -11.90
C THR A 247 -0.57 10.57 -12.75
N MET A 248 -0.50 9.24 -12.58
CA MET A 248 -1.56 8.36 -13.09
C MET A 248 -2.88 9.00 -12.68
N PRO A 249 -3.80 9.31 -13.62
CA PRO A 249 -5.08 9.87 -13.26
C PRO A 249 -5.66 8.89 -12.25
N TYR A 250 -5.67 9.30 -10.99
CA TYR A 250 -6.26 8.54 -9.90
C TYR A 250 -7.73 8.50 -10.30
N TYR A 251 -8.15 7.41 -10.94
CA TYR A 251 -9.55 7.19 -11.19
C TYR A 251 -10.16 7.11 -9.81
N ASP A 252 -10.86 8.17 -9.45
CA ASP A 252 -11.64 8.20 -8.24
C ASP A 252 -12.79 7.22 -8.48
N ILE A 253 -12.54 5.95 -8.16
CA ILE A 253 -13.54 4.89 -8.26
C ILE A 253 -14.74 5.21 -7.35
N ASP A 254 -14.61 6.14 -6.40
CA ASP A 254 -15.73 6.64 -5.62
C ASP A 254 -16.71 7.45 -6.52
N GLU A 255 -16.29 7.96 -7.68
CA GLU A 255 -17.21 8.51 -8.70
C GLU A 255 -18.13 7.41 -9.28
N TYR A 256 -17.57 6.21 -9.49
CA TYR A 256 -18.23 5.06 -10.10
C TYR A 256 -19.07 4.26 -9.09
N THR A 257 -18.66 4.29 -7.83
CA THR A 257 -19.24 3.51 -6.74
C THR A 257 -20.14 4.38 -5.85
N LYS A 258 -20.86 3.76 -4.90
CA LYS A 258 -21.72 4.42 -3.91
C LYS A 258 -21.41 3.90 -2.52
#